data_AF-A0A4W4HMM6-F1
#
_entry.id   AF-A0A4W4HMM6-F1
#
_cell.length_a   1.000
_cell.length_b   1.000
_cell.length_c   1.000
_cell.angle_alpha   90.00
_cell.angle_beta   90.00
_cell.angle_gamma   90.00
#
_symmetry.space_group_name_H-M   'P 1'
#
loop_
_entity.id
_entity.type
_entity.pdbx_description
1 polymer ?
#
loop_
_entity_poly.entity_id
_entity_poly.type
_entity_poly.pdbx_seq_one_letter_code
_entity_poly.pdbx_strand_id
1 'polypeptide(L)'
;LSLSLSLSLCPLKNLPQPPTITHQSPKDYIIDPRENIVIHCEAKGKPHPSFSWTRNGTHFDMDKDPKVTMNPNSGTLVIDTSGEKAEVYEGVYQCTARNQHGTAVSNNIVIRQSKSPLWSKERNEPITVQVGVSLVLHCRPPAGLPPPIIFWMDNNFQRLPQNSRVSQALNGDLYFSNVLPEDTRSDYICYARFPHTQTIQQKQPITVTVLDGEAFHPPVATSPSPFQQPVQFYSEEIKFQEGIYFANSLVS
;
A
#
# COMPACT_ATOMS: atom_id res chain seq x y z
N LEU A 1 26.63 74.34 29.48
CA LEU A 1 27.06 72.99 29.94
C LEU A 1 26.06 71.97 29.41
N SER A 2 26.27 71.48 28.19
CA SER A 2 25.44 70.41 27.61
C SER A 2 25.98 69.06 28.08
N LEU A 3 25.24 68.39 28.97
CA LEU A 3 25.55 67.02 29.37
C LEU A 3 25.01 66.08 28.28
N SER A 4 25.91 65.61 27.41
CA SER A 4 25.63 64.49 26.51
C SER A 4 25.58 63.20 27.34
N LEU A 5 24.38 62.63 27.54
CA LEU A 5 24.26 61.25 28.01
C LEU A 5 24.73 60.33 26.89
N SER A 6 25.94 59.79 27.01
CA SER A 6 26.37 58.64 26.22
C SER A 6 25.61 57.41 26.71
N LEU A 7 24.54 57.03 26.01
CA LEU A 7 23.93 55.71 26.14
C LEU A 7 24.95 54.68 25.65
N SER A 8 25.71 54.10 26.57
CA SER A 8 26.48 52.89 26.33
C SER A 8 25.48 51.77 26.02
N LEU A 9 25.38 51.37 24.75
CA LEU A 9 24.71 50.14 24.36
C LEU A 9 25.40 48.98 25.09
N CYS A 10 24.82 48.51 26.19
CA CYS A 10 25.28 47.32 26.87
C CYS A 10 25.11 46.14 25.88
N PRO A 11 26.17 45.39 25.54
CA PRO A 11 26.04 44.31 24.57
C PRO A 11 25.11 43.23 25.14
N LEU A 12 23.94 43.05 24.54
CA LEU A 12 22.95 41.97 24.83
C LEU A 12 23.53 40.54 24.73
N LYS A 13 24.81 40.42 24.36
CA LYS A 13 25.52 39.19 24.05
C LYS A 13 25.75 38.28 25.26
N ASN A 14 25.58 38.75 26.50
CA ASN A 14 25.87 38.00 27.73
C ASN A 14 24.69 37.84 28.71
N LEU A 15 23.45 38.02 28.25
CA LEU A 15 22.30 37.82 29.13
C LEU A 15 22.14 36.35 29.55
N PRO A 16 21.89 36.06 30.84
CA PRO A 16 21.44 34.76 31.31
C PRO A 16 20.18 34.33 30.57
N GLN A 17 20.17 33.11 30.02
CA GLN A 17 19.04 32.61 29.23
C GLN A 17 18.75 31.15 29.62
N PRO A 18 17.49 30.82 29.96
CA PRO A 18 17.09 29.43 30.16
C PRO A 18 17.22 28.66 28.83
N PRO A 19 17.29 27.32 28.87
CA PRO A 19 17.37 26.52 27.66
C PRO A 19 16.10 26.65 26.82
N THR A 20 16.22 26.54 25.50
CA THR A 20 15.09 26.45 24.56
C THR A 20 15.48 25.51 23.45
N ILE A 21 14.65 24.48 23.21
CA ILE A 21 14.85 23.55 22.09
C ILE A 21 14.64 24.30 20.77
N THR A 22 15.64 24.29 19.90
CA THR A 22 15.61 24.96 18.58
C THR A 22 15.39 24.00 17.43
N HIS A 23 15.79 22.73 17.57
CA HIS A 23 15.61 21.70 16.56
C HIS A 23 15.43 20.33 17.25
N GLN A 24 14.52 19.51 16.75
CA GLN A 24 14.23 18.18 17.28
C GLN A 24 13.64 17.29 16.18
N SER A 25 13.79 15.97 16.31
CA SER A 25 13.16 15.01 15.39
C SER A 25 11.61 15.08 15.46
N PRO A 26 10.90 14.63 14.41
CA PRO A 26 9.44 14.57 14.39
C PRO A 26 8.85 13.71 15.51
N LYS A 27 7.60 13.98 15.92
CA LYS A 27 6.89 13.17 16.92
C LYS A 27 6.73 11.71 16.49
N ASP A 28 6.42 11.47 15.22
CA ASP A 28 6.38 10.15 14.62
C ASP A 28 7.60 9.98 13.72
N TYR A 29 8.66 9.36 14.27
CA TYR A 29 9.92 9.20 13.57
C TYR A 29 10.06 7.77 13.04
N ILE A 30 9.73 7.60 11.75
CA ILE A 30 9.84 6.30 11.07
C ILE A 30 11.23 6.17 10.45
N ILE A 31 11.96 5.13 10.85
CA ILE A 31 13.36 4.91 10.45
C ILE A 31 13.48 3.87 9.34
N ASP A 32 14.48 4.02 8.48
CA ASP A 32 14.89 2.96 7.55
C ASP A 32 15.79 1.96 8.29
N PRO A 33 15.46 0.65 8.29
CA PRO A 33 16.31 -0.36 8.92
C PRO A 33 17.73 -0.51 8.33
N ARG A 34 18.00 0.10 7.16
CA ARG A 34 19.31 0.03 6.49
C ARG A 34 20.25 1.18 6.89
N GLU A 35 19.77 2.16 7.63
CA GLU A 35 20.51 3.37 7.99
C GLU A 35 20.64 3.52 9.51
N ASN A 36 21.69 4.23 9.94
CA ASN A 36 21.85 4.61 11.34
C ASN A 36 20.74 5.57 11.79
N ILE A 37 20.36 5.49 13.06
CA ILE A 37 19.27 6.31 13.60
C ILE A 37 19.87 7.62 14.14
N VAL A 38 19.33 8.76 13.71
CA VAL A 38 19.75 10.08 14.19
C VAL A 38 18.57 10.80 14.84
N ILE A 39 18.61 10.93 16.17
CA ILE A 39 17.55 11.58 16.96
C ILE A 39 17.99 12.99 17.30
N HIS A 40 17.51 13.97 16.55
CA HIS A 40 17.89 15.37 16.72
C HIS A 40 17.34 15.94 18.02
N CYS A 41 18.22 16.64 18.74
CA CYS A 41 17.85 17.52 19.83
C CYS A 41 18.91 18.63 19.91
N GLU A 42 18.53 19.86 19.62
CA GLU A 42 19.41 21.02 19.73
C GLU A 42 18.71 22.06 20.58
N ALA A 43 19.47 22.70 21.47
CA ALA A 43 18.96 23.74 22.33
C ALA A 43 19.94 24.90 22.43
N LYS A 44 19.40 26.11 22.55
CA LYS A 44 20.15 27.30 22.92
C LYS A 44 19.90 27.62 24.39
N GLY A 45 20.86 28.28 25.02
CA GLY A 45 20.78 28.71 26.42
C GLY A 45 22.10 29.33 26.82
N LYS A 46 22.09 30.14 27.88
CA LYS A 46 23.30 30.76 28.41
C LYS A 46 23.32 30.67 29.94
N PRO A 47 24.21 29.85 30.53
CA PRO A 47 25.22 28.98 29.91
C PRO A 47 24.66 27.91 28.96
N HIS A 48 25.52 27.37 28.06
CA HIS A 48 25.14 26.30 27.14
C HIS A 48 24.59 25.10 27.92
N PRO A 49 23.43 24.55 27.53
CA PRO A 49 22.79 23.50 28.31
C PRO A 49 23.53 22.16 28.21
N SER A 50 23.44 21.36 29.28
CA SER A 50 23.72 19.94 29.24
C SER A 50 22.49 19.17 28.73
N PHE A 51 22.70 18.02 28.12
CA PHE A 51 21.63 17.20 27.55
C PHE A 51 21.54 15.83 28.23
N SER A 52 20.33 15.31 28.32
CA SER A 52 20.04 13.96 28.81
C SER A 52 18.82 13.41 28.10
N TRP A 53 18.70 12.08 28.07
CA TRP A 53 17.61 11.40 27.40
C TRP A 53 16.87 10.45 28.33
N THR A 54 15.58 10.33 28.04
CA THR A 54 14.76 9.23 28.53
C THR A 54 14.28 8.38 27.37
N ARG A 55 14.16 7.07 27.61
CA ARG A 55 13.55 6.09 26.71
C ARG A 55 12.43 5.40 27.48
N ASN A 56 11.22 5.44 26.94
CA ASN A 56 10.01 4.89 27.54
C ASN A 56 9.77 5.41 28.98
N GLY A 57 10.07 6.70 29.22
CA GLY A 57 9.92 7.34 30.52
C GLY A 57 11.02 7.04 31.55
N THR A 58 11.99 6.18 31.22
CA THR A 58 13.14 5.86 32.08
C THR A 58 14.40 6.54 31.56
N HIS A 59 15.34 6.88 32.45
CA HIS A 59 16.61 7.47 32.03
C HIS A 59 17.33 6.51 31.06
N PHE A 60 17.66 7.02 29.88
CA PHE A 60 18.42 6.30 28.89
C PHE A 60 19.92 6.48 29.16
N ASP A 61 20.51 5.47 29.76
CA ASP A 61 21.94 5.39 30.07
C ASP A 61 22.71 4.91 28.84
N MET A 62 23.28 5.86 28.11
CA MET A 62 23.96 5.61 26.83
C MET A 62 25.31 4.91 27.03
N ASP A 63 25.92 5.03 28.20
CA ASP A 63 27.23 4.43 28.48
C ASP A 63 27.17 2.89 28.53
N LYS A 64 25.96 2.34 28.69
CA LYS A 64 25.69 0.89 28.62
C LYS A 64 25.63 0.34 27.20
N ASP A 65 25.52 1.20 26.19
CA ASP A 65 25.36 0.80 24.81
C ASP A 65 26.42 1.46 23.92
N PRO A 66 27.48 0.73 23.51
CA PRO A 66 28.59 1.30 22.75
C PRO A 66 28.18 1.79 21.35
N LYS A 67 26.98 1.42 20.88
CA LYS A 67 26.45 1.85 19.57
C LYS A 67 25.74 3.18 19.64
N VAL A 68 25.47 3.69 20.84
CA VAL A 68 24.75 4.93 21.07
C VAL A 68 25.76 6.01 21.45
N THR A 69 25.75 7.10 20.69
CA THR A 69 26.59 8.27 20.96
C THR A 69 25.76 9.53 20.98
N MET A 70 26.12 10.49 21.84
CA MET A 70 25.50 11.81 21.88
C MET A 70 26.52 12.86 21.45
N ASN A 71 26.14 13.72 20.50
CA ASN A 71 27.02 14.80 20.07
C ASN A 71 27.16 15.83 21.21
N PRO A 72 28.35 16.10 21.75
CA PRO A 72 28.54 16.91 22.97
C PRO A 72 28.14 18.39 22.85
N ASN A 73 28.07 18.92 21.62
CA ASN A 73 27.63 20.31 21.38
C ASN A 73 26.11 20.43 21.19
N SER A 74 25.39 19.30 21.26
CA SER A 74 23.94 19.22 21.15
C SER A 74 23.42 18.09 22.05
N GLY A 75 22.13 17.80 21.98
CA GLY A 75 21.57 16.57 22.53
C GLY A 75 21.39 15.49 21.47
N THR A 76 21.86 15.67 20.24
CA THR A 76 21.55 14.74 19.14
C THR A 76 22.17 13.38 19.39
N LEU A 77 21.34 12.34 19.38
CA LEU A 77 21.76 10.94 19.48
C LEU A 77 22.02 10.37 18.09
N VAL A 78 23.08 9.57 17.99
CA VAL A 78 23.39 8.74 16.83
C VAL A 78 23.52 7.31 17.30
N ILE A 79 22.73 6.42 16.71
CA ILE A 79 22.71 4.99 17.01
C ILE A 79 23.20 4.24 15.77
N ASP A 80 24.31 3.53 15.93
CA ASP A 80 24.82 2.61 14.91
C ASP A 80 24.00 1.33 14.90
N THR A 81 23.29 1.06 13.80
CA THR A 81 22.43 -0.12 13.69
C THR A 81 23.16 -1.31 13.08
N SER A 82 24.47 -1.23 12.85
CA SER A 82 25.24 -2.33 12.26
C SER A 82 25.24 -3.57 13.15
N GLY A 83 24.93 -4.73 12.56
CA GLY A 83 24.92 -6.01 13.27
C GLY A 83 23.78 -6.20 14.29
N GLU A 84 22.85 -5.25 14.41
CA GLU A 84 21.65 -5.37 15.25
C GLU A 84 20.38 -4.98 14.50
N LYS A 85 19.24 -5.52 14.93
CA LYS A 85 17.96 -5.13 14.33
C LYS A 85 17.59 -3.75 14.85
N ALA A 86 17.30 -2.81 13.94
CA ALA A 86 16.83 -1.47 14.29
C ALA A 86 15.57 -1.47 15.19
N GLU A 87 14.78 -2.55 15.15
CA GLU A 87 13.63 -2.82 16.04
C GLU A 87 13.99 -2.70 17.54
N VAL A 88 15.22 -3.06 17.93
CA VAL A 88 15.69 -3.01 19.32
C VAL A 88 15.76 -1.58 19.84
N TYR A 89 15.84 -0.58 18.95
CA TYR A 89 15.90 0.83 19.29
C TYR A 89 14.54 1.54 19.20
N GLU A 90 13.46 0.83 18.88
CA GLU A 90 12.10 1.38 18.93
C GLU A 90 11.73 1.81 20.36
N GLY A 91 10.88 2.84 20.44
CA GLY A 91 10.41 3.36 21.71
C GLY A 91 10.12 4.85 21.67
N VAL A 92 9.77 5.40 22.83
CA VAL A 92 9.49 6.82 23.01
C VAL A 92 10.70 7.50 23.64
N TYR A 93 11.33 8.39 22.89
CA TYR A 93 12.50 9.14 23.32
C TYR A 93 12.10 10.58 23.69
N GLN A 94 12.71 11.11 24.73
CA GLN A 94 12.53 12.52 25.11
C GLN A 94 13.85 13.10 25.61
N CYS A 95 14.24 14.21 24.99
CA CYS A 95 15.43 14.97 25.31
C CYS A 95 15.14 16.03 26.37
N THR A 96 16.05 16.19 27.32
CA THR A 96 16.02 17.25 28.32
C THR A 96 17.30 18.07 28.24
N ALA A 97 17.16 19.36 27.91
CA ALA A 97 18.23 20.35 27.91
C ALA A 97 18.16 21.19 29.19
N ARG A 98 19.23 21.23 29.97
CA ARG A 98 19.25 21.87 31.29
C ARG A 98 20.44 22.81 31.46
N ASN A 99 20.19 23.96 32.07
CA ASN A 99 21.25 24.81 32.62
C ASN A 99 20.82 25.36 34.00
N GLN A 100 21.63 26.20 34.61
CA GLN A 100 21.35 26.77 35.94
C GLN A 100 20.11 27.68 35.99
N HIS A 101 19.59 28.12 34.84
CA HIS A 101 18.44 29.02 34.75
C HIS A 101 17.13 28.32 34.37
N GLY A 102 17.18 27.03 34.01
CA GLY A 102 15.96 26.31 33.68
C GLY A 102 16.19 25.00 32.95
N THR A 103 15.11 24.48 32.39
CA THR A 103 15.09 23.21 31.66
C THR A 103 14.09 23.30 30.52
N ALA A 104 14.47 22.81 29.36
CA ALA A 104 13.60 22.65 28.20
C ALA A 104 13.55 21.16 27.83
N VAL A 105 12.36 20.70 27.43
CA VAL A 105 12.10 19.30 27.13
C VAL A 105 11.56 19.20 25.70
N SER A 106 12.03 18.22 24.95
CA SER A 106 11.52 17.94 23.61
C SER A 106 10.09 17.35 23.66
N ASN A 107 9.45 17.25 22.50
CA ASN A 107 8.31 16.36 22.37
C ASN A 107 8.72 14.91 22.65
N ASN A 108 7.72 14.07 22.94
CA ASN A 108 7.87 12.62 22.85
C ASN A 108 8.07 12.24 21.39
N ILE A 109 9.26 11.71 21.07
CA ILE A 109 9.66 11.22 19.75
C ILE A 109 9.43 9.72 19.73
N VAL A 110 8.41 9.27 19.02
CA VAL A 110 8.05 7.87 18.86
C VAL A 110 8.81 7.29 17.68
N ILE A 111 9.81 6.46 17.98
CA ILE A 111 10.64 5.79 16.98
C ILE A 111 10.03 4.44 16.63
N ARG A 112 9.78 4.23 15.33
CA ARG A 112 9.27 2.98 14.77
C ARG A 112 10.05 2.63 13.51
N GLN A 113 10.40 1.36 13.34
CA GLN A 113 11.01 0.85 12.13
C GLN A 113 9.98 0.84 11.00
N SER A 114 10.40 1.27 9.81
CA SER A 114 9.60 1.11 8.60
C SER A 114 9.36 -0.37 8.28
N LYS A 115 8.17 -0.67 7.77
CA LYS A 115 7.76 -2.04 7.44
C LYS A 115 7.29 -2.12 5.99
N SER A 116 7.88 -3.01 5.22
CA SER A 116 7.50 -3.31 3.83
C SER A 116 7.23 -4.82 3.63
N PRO A 117 6.12 -5.34 4.19
CA PRO A 117 5.77 -6.75 4.07
C PRO A 117 5.51 -7.19 2.62
N LEU A 118 5.71 -8.48 2.36
CA LEU A 118 5.41 -9.10 1.07
C LEU A 118 3.91 -9.40 0.94
N TRP A 119 3.41 -9.39 -0.29
CA TRP A 119 2.04 -9.84 -0.57
C TRP A 119 1.89 -11.34 -0.29
N SER A 120 0.68 -11.76 0.11
CA SER A 120 0.32 -13.17 0.08
C SER A 120 0.45 -13.71 -1.35
N LYS A 121 0.93 -14.96 -1.48
CA LYS A 121 1.09 -15.64 -2.77
C LYS A 121 -0.20 -16.30 -3.25
N GLU A 122 -1.35 -15.76 -2.84
CA GLU A 122 -2.66 -16.27 -3.25
C GLU A 122 -2.86 -16.01 -4.75
N ARG A 123 -3.34 -17.03 -5.48
CA ARG A 123 -3.75 -16.87 -6.87
C ARG A 123 -5.08 -16.13 -6.90
N ASN A 124 -5.20 -15.15 -7.79
CA ASN A 124 -6.50 -14.56 -8.09
C ASN A 124 -7.25 -15.49 -9.03
N GLU A 125 -8.51 -15.77 -8.73
CA GLU A 125 -9.40 -16.44 -9.67
C GLU A 125 -9.82 -15.46 -10.78
N PRO A 126 -9.96 -15.92 -12.04
CA PRO A 126 -10.48 -15.09 -13.13
C PRO A 126 -11.88 -14.58 -12.81
N ILE A 127 -12.10 -13.29 -13.02
CA ILE A 127 -13.39 -12.64 -12.81
C ILE A 127 -14.13 -12.61 -14.14
N THR A 128 -15.34 -13.14 -14.17
CA THR A 128 -16.23 -13.05 -15.34
C THR A 128 -17.45 -12.22 -14.97
N VAL A 129 -17.74 -11.19 -15.78
CA VAL A 129 -18.77 -10.18 -15.49
C VAL A 129 -19.53 -9.82 -16.77
N GLN A 130 -20.82 -9.50 -16.66
CA GLN A 130 -21.63 -9.07 -17.82
C GLN A 130 -21.36 -7.59 -18.14
N VAL A 131 -21.40 -7.23 -19.43
CA VAL A 131 -21.31 -5.82 -19.88
C VAL A 131 -22.31 -4.94 -19.10
N GLY A 132 -21.86 -3.73 -18.74
CA GLY A 132 -22.69 -2.72 -18.08
C GLY A 132 -22.74 -2.83 -16.55
N VAL A 133 -22.31 -3.96 -15.98
CA VAL A 133 -22.29 -4.18 -14.52
C VAL A 133 -21.10 -3.42 -13.89
N SER A 134 -21.27 -2.92 -12.66
CA SER A 134 -20.18 -2.33 -11.89
C SER A 134 -19.23 -3.40 -11.37
N LEU A 135 -17.92 -3.14 -11.39
CA LEU A 135 -16.89 -4.07 -10.92
C LEU A 135 -15.90 -3.36 -9.99
N VAL A 136 -15.42 -4.07 -8.96
CA VAL A 136 -14.35 -3.60 -8.07
C VAL A 136 -13.22 -4.62 -8.08
N LEU A 137 -12.03 -4.19 -8.48
CA LEU A 137 -10.82 -4.99 -8.34
C LEU A 137 -10.14 -4.63 -7.02
N HIS A 138 -10.18 -5.57 -6.09
CA HIS A 138 -9.58 -5.38 -4.79
C HIS A 138 -8.06 -5.46 -4.85
N CYS A 139 -7.39 -4.36 -4.47
CA CYS A 139 -5.94 -4.38 -4.34
C CYS A 139 -5.55 -5.15 -3.06
N ARG A 140 -5.95 -4.65 -1.89
CA ARG A 140 -5.57 -5.18 -0.56
C ARG A 140 -4.05 -5.34 -0.39
N PRO A 141 -3.26 -4.24 -0.42
CA PRO A 141 -1.83 -4.32 -0.16
C PRO A 141 -1.57 -4.70 1.31
N PRO A 142 -0.43 -5.35 1.60
CA PRO A 142 -0.07 -5.66 2.97
C PRO A 142 0.23 -4.36 3.75
N ALA A 143 -0.10 -4.35 5.04
CA ALA A 143 0.01 -3.16 5.88
C ALA A 143 1.48 -2.77 6.12
N GLY A 144 1.91 -1.69 5.46
CA GLY A 144 3.22 -1.07 5.68
C GLY A 144 3.20 -0.01 6.78
N LEU A 145 4.40 0.34 7.25
CA LEU A 145 4.61 1.52 8.08
C LEU A 145 5.66 2.42 7.42
N PRO A 146 5.30 3.63 6.94
CA PRO A 146 3.94 4.15 6.76
C PRO A 146 3.15 3.35 5.69
N PRO A 147 1.84 3.61 5.54
CA PRO A 147 1.05 3.00 4.48
C PRO A 147 1.68 3.18 3.09
N PRO A 148 1.68 2.15 2.22
CA PRO A 148 2.28 2.23 0.91
C PRO A 148 1.47 3.12 -0.04
N ILE A 149 2.13 3.64 -1.06
CA ILE A 149 1.48 4.35 -2.16
C ILE A 149 1.04 3.31 -3.19
N ILE A 150 -0.26 3.30 -3.50
CA ILE A 150 -0.88 2.27 -4.33
C ILE A 150 -1.13 2.82 -5.74
N PHE A 151 -0.94 1.99 -6.75
CA PHE A 151 -1.25 2.33 -8.15
C PHE A 151 -1.44 1.08 -9.00
N TRP A 152 -2.12 1.22 -10.13
CA TRP A 152 -2.38 0.12 -11.05
C TRP A 152 -1.60 0.29 -12.35
N MET A 153 -1.02 -0.80 -12.82
CA MET A 153 -0.35 -0.87 -14.11
C MET A 153 -0.69 -2.17 -14.82
N ASP A 154 -0.39 -2.21 -16.10
CA ASP A 154 -0.44 -3.41 -16.92
C ASP A 154 0.91 -4.10 -17.05
N ASN A 155 0.97 -5.20 -17.81
CA ASN A 155 2.20 -5.96 -18.04
C ASN A 155 3.30 -5.15 -18.74
N ASN A 156 2.95 -4.04 -19.41
CA ASN A 156 3.87 -3.15 -20.11
C ASN A 156 4.33 -1.98 -19.22
N PHE A 157 4.07 -2.07 -17.91
CA PHE A 157 4.34 -1.02 -16.92
C PHE A 157 3.66 0.32 -17.25
N GLN A 158 2.57 0.28 -18.02
CA GLN A 158 1.77 1.46 -18.30
C GLN A 158 0.74 1.63 -17.19
N ARG A 159 0.62 2.86 -16.68
CA ARG A 159 -0.44 3.22 -15.74
C ARG A 159 -1.79 3.01 -16.40
N LEU A 160 -2.68 2.30 -15.71
CA LEU A 160 -4.04 2.13 -16.22
C LEU A 160 -4.72 3.51 -16.31
N PRO A 161 -5.33 3.85 -17.45
CA PRO A 161 -6.00 5.13 -17.62
C PRO A 161 -7.18 5.22 -16.65
N GLN A 162 -7.26 6.35 -15.94
CA GLN A 162 -8.34 6.63 -15.00
C GLN A 162 -9.19 7.81 -15.50
N ASN A 163 -10.50 7.70 -15.34
CA ASN A 163 -11.49 8.68 -15.76
C ASN A 163 -12.72 8.60 -14.81
N SER A 164 -13.84 9.20 -15.19
CA SER A 164 -15.07 9.14 -14.40
C SER A 164 -15.69 7.73 -14.31
N ARG A 165 -15.39 6.85 -15.27
CA ARG A 165 -15.87 5.45 -15.34
C ARG A 165 -14.96 4.49 -14.58
N VAL A 166 -13.65 4.66 -14.72
CA VAL A 166 -12.61 3.82 -14.10
C VAL A 166 -11.77 4.66 -13.16
N SER A 167 -11.85 4.43 -11.86
CA SER A 167 -11.18 5.26 -10.85
C SER A 167 -10.58 4.43 -9.72
N GLN A 168 -9.50 4.91 -9.12
CA GLN A 168 -8.90 4.29 -7.94
C GLN A 168 -9.37 5.01 -6.67
N ALA A 169 -9.80 4.23 -5.68
CA ALA A 169 -10.13 4.76 -4.36
C ALA A 169 -8.89 4.89 -3.46
N LEU A 170 -9.05 5.60 -2.34
CA LEU A 170 -7.96 5.82 -1.36
C LEU A 170 -7.43 4.52 -0.73
N ASN A 171 -8.25 3.48 -0.65
CA ASN A 171 -7.84 2.15 -0.19
C ASN A 171 -7.05 1.37 -1.26
N GLY A 172 -6.91 1.93 -2.47
CA GLY A 172 -6.19 1.35 -3.59
C GLY A 172 -7.03 0.51 -4.55
N ASP A 173 -8.29 0.22 -4.23
CA ASP A 173 -9.17 -0.58 -5.08
C ASP A 173 -9.50 0.15 -6.38
N LEU A 174 -9.61 -0.60 -7.48
CA LEU A 174 -9.96 -0.07 -8.81
C LEU A 174 -11.44 -0.30 -9.08
N TYR A 175 -12.19 0.79 -9.27
CA TYR A 175 -13.62 0.79 -9.49
C TYR A 175 -13.95 1.02 -10.95
N PHE A 176 -14.86 0.22 -11.48
CA PHE A 176 -15.52 0.39 -12.77
C PHE A 176 -16.99 0.68 -12.49
N SER A 177 -17.49 1.86 -12.87
CA SER A 177 -18.92 2.17 -12.75
C SER A 177 -19.77 1.24 -13.62
N ASN A 178 -19.26 0.92 -14.81
CA ASN A 178 -19.81 -0.04 -15.75
C ASN A 178 -18.66 -0.62 -16.58
N VAL A 179 -18.60 -1.95 -16.65
CA VAL A 179 -17.61 -2.66 -17.47
C VAL A 179 -18.03 -2.68 -18.94
N LEU A 180 -17.05 -2.55 -19.82
CA LEU A 180 -17.22 -2.58 -21.27
C LEU A 180 -16.41 -3.74 -21.87
N PRO A 181 -16.73 -4.22 -23.09
CA PRO A 181 -16.00 -5.32 -23.72
C PRO A 181 -14.48 -5.09 -23.77
N GLU A 182 -14.03 -3.85 -23.99
CA GLU A 182 -12.62 -3.46 -24.01
C GLU A 182 -11.90 -3.56 -22.65
N ASP A 183 -12.64 -3.69 -21.53
CA ASP A 183 -12.04 -3.89 -20.21
C ASP A 183 -11.60 -5.36 -20.00
N THR A 184 -11.86 -6.25 -20.96
CA THR A 184 -11.39 -7.65 -20.94
C THR A 184 -9.87 -7.72 -21.08
N ARG A 185 -9.17 -8.17 -20.03
CA ARG A 185 -7.71 -8.33 -20.01
C ARG A 185 -7.25 -9.19 -18.84
N SER A 186 -6.01 -9.70 -18.90
CA SER A 186 -5.42 -10.63 -17.92
C SER A 186 -4.36 -10.00 -17.00
N ASP A 187 -4.17 -8.68 -17.08
CA ASP A 187 -3.01 -7.98 -16.55
C ASP A 187 -3.36 -6.74 -15.72
N TYR A 188 -4.48 -6.76 -15.00
CA TYR A 188 -4.72 -5.76 -13.96
C TYR A 188 -3.80 -6.02 -12.77
N ILE A 189 -2.73 -5.26 -12.64
CA ILE A 189 -1.73 -5.45 -11.58
C ILE A 189 -1.74 -4.27 -10.62
N CYS A 190 -2.00 -4.55 -9.35
CA CYS A 190 -1.85 -3.56 -8.29
C CYS A 190 -0.40 -3.53 -7.78
N TYR A 191 0.16 -2.34 -7.64
CA TYR A 191 1.49 -2.09 -7.11
C TYR A 191 1.41 -1.29 -5.82
N ALA A 192 2.29 -1.62 -4.88
CA ALA A 192 2.45 -0.94 -3.60
C ALA A 192 3.92 -0.49 -3.45
N ARG A 193 4.13 0.84 -3.40
CA ARG A 193 5.45 1.45 -3.16
C ARG A 193 5.60 1.84 -1.70
N PHE A 194 6.62 1.30 -1.04
CA PHE A 194 6.98 1.62 0.34
C PHE A 194 8.05 2.72 0.33
N PRO A 195 7.75 3.94 0.81
CA PRO A 195 8.62 5.10 0.57
C PRO A 195 9.95 5.05 1.33
N HIS A 196 9.98 4.51 2.56
CA HIS A 196 11.19 4.46 3.38
C HIS A 196 12.17 3.40 2.86
N THR A 197 11.72 2.16 2.69
CA THR A 197 12.55 1.06 2.19
C THR A 197 12.84 1.14 0.69
N GLN A 198 12.18 2.07 -0.03
CA GLN A 198 12.26 2.23 -1.49
C GLN A 198 11.91 0.94 -2.25
N THR A 199 11.10 0.06 -1.66
CA THR A 199 10.68 -1.19 -2.29
C THR A 199 9.35 -1.01 -3.00
N ILE A 200 9.19 -1.73 -4.12
CA ILE A 200 7.92 -1.85 -4.83
C ILE A 200 7.53 -3.32 -4.80
N GLN A 201 6.29 -3.58 -4.39
CA GLN A 201 5.67 -4.90 -4.41
C GLN A 201 4.54 -4.89 -5.42
N GLN A 202 4.31 -6.04 -6.06
CA GLN A 202 3.21 -6.22 -7.01
C GLN A 202 2.31 -7.37 -6.57
N LYS A 203 1.01 -7.18 -6.73
CA LYS A 203 0.01 -8.24 -6.61
C LYS A 203 0.15 -9.20 -7.79
N GLN A 204 -0.32 -10.42 -7.64
CA GLN A 204 -0.56 -11.27 -8.81
C GLN A 204 -1.53 -10.56 -9.78
N PRO A 205 -1.34 -10.71 -11.11
CA PRO A 205 -2.27 -10.17 -12.09
C PRO A 205 -3.71 -10.65 -11.83
N ILE A 206 -4.67 -9.75 -12.05
CA ILE A 206 -6.09 -10.08 -12.00
C ILE A 206 -6.59 -10.16 -13.45
N THR A 207 -7.26 -11.26 -13.77
CA THR A 207 -7.90 -11.47 -15.07
C THR A 207 -9.38 -11.11 -14.99
N VAL A 208 -9.85 -10.30 -15.93
CA VAL A 208 -11.25 -9.94 -16.10
C VAL A 208 -11.68 -10.31 -17.51
N THR A 209 -12.80 -11.01 -17.60
CA THR A 209 -13.50 -11.34 -18.85
C THR A 209 -14.89 -10.71 -18.81
N VAL A 210 -15.19 -9.85 -19.79
CA VAL A 210 -16.50 -9.21 -19.91
C VAL A 210 -17.33 -9.97 -20.95
N LEU A 211 -18.50 -10.45 -20.55
CA LEU A 211 -19.43 -11.18 -21.41
C LEU A 211 -20.45 -10.22 -22.02
N ASP A 212 -20.59 -10.27 -23.34
CA ASP A 212 -21.64 -9.54 -24.05
C ASP A 212 -22.98 -10.30 -23.95
N GLY A 213 -24.07 -9.56 -23.76
CA GLY A 213 -25.41 -10.11 -23.55
C GLY A 213 -26.06 -10.70 -24.81
N GLU A 214 -25.44 -10.54 -25.98
CA GLU A 214 -25.97 -11.01 -27.27
C GLU A 214 -25.64 -12.48 -27.60
N ALA A 215 -25.92 -13.40 -26.67
CA ALA A 215 -25.95 -14.84 -26.96
C ALA A 215 -27.26 -15.53 -26.53
N PHE A 216 -28.31 -14.75 -26.25
CA PHE A 216 -29.66 -15.25 -25.96
C PHE A 216 -30.72 -14.67 -26.91
N HIS A 217 -30.51 -14.82 -28.22
CA HIS A 217 -31.66 -14.92 -29.13
C HIS A 217 -31.95 -16.42 -29.35
N PRO A 218 -33.02 -17.00 -28.76
CA PRO A 218 -33.45 -18.31 -29.20
C PRO A 218 -33.78 -18.22 -30.70
N PRO A 219 -33.47 -19.26 -31.51
CA PRO A 219 -33.91 -19.28 -32.89
C PRO A 219 -35.44 -19.14 -32.88
N VAL A 220 -35.95 -18.09 -33.52
CA VAL A 220 -37.38 -17.94 -33.78
C VAL A 220 -37.77 -19.14 -34.62
N ALA A 221 -38.44 -20.12 -33.99
CA ALA A 221 -39.03 -21.24 -34.70
C ALA A 221 -40.11 -20.69 -35.62
N THR A 222 -39.81 -20.66 -36.92
CA THR A 222 -40.81 -20.45 -37.97
C THR A 222 -41.77 -21.64 -37.93
N SER A 223 -42.99 -21.42 -37.43
CA SER A 223 -44.09 -22.36 -37.59
C SER A 223 -44.52 -22.39 -39.07
N PRO A 224 -44.61 -23.56 -39.72
CA PRO A 224 -45.23 -23.64 -41.04
C PRO A 224 -46.76 -23.53 -40.90
N SER A 225 -47.36 -22.68 -41.73
CA SER A 225 -48.80 -22.62 -41.97
C SER A 225 -49.31 -23.95 -42.56
N PRO A 226 -50.47 -24.48 -42.15
CA PRO A 226 -51.01 -25.71 -42.72
C PRO A 226 -52.06 -25.39 -43.79
N PHE A 227 -51.68 -25.12 -45.05
CA PHE A 227 -52.66 -25.24 -46.14
C PHE A 227 -52.03 -25.70 -47.47
N GLN A 228 -52.78 -26.58 -48.13
CA GLN A 228 -52.65 -27.16 -49.48
C GLN A 228 -51.78 -28.40 -49.70
N GLN A 229 -52.46 -29.55 -49.66
CA GLN A 229 -52.17 -30.72 -50.51
C GLN A 229 -52.60 -30.43 -51.97
N PRO A 230 -51.91 -31.03 -52.93
CA PRO A 230 -52.64 -31.82 -53.93
C PRO A 230 -52.10 -33.25 -54.07
N VAL A 231 -53.04 -34.10 -54.45
CA VAL A 231 -52.97 -35.56 -54.69
C VAL A 231 -52.06 -35.86 -55.89
N GLN A 232 -51.21 -36.90 -55.80
CA GLN A 232 -50.92 -37.76 -56.95
C GLN A 232 -50.74 -39.23 -56.54
N PHE A 233 -51.44 -40.08 -57.31
CA PHE A 233 -51.38 -41.53 -57.35
C PHE A 233 -50.07 -42.01 -57.99
N TYR A 234 -49.59 -43.18 -57.60
CA TYR A 234 -49.24 -44.33 -58.46
C TYR A 234 -48.53 -45.40 -57.59
N SER A 235 -49.09 -46.60 -57.53
CA SER A 235 -48.43 -47.80 -57.00
C SER A 235 -48.89 -49.01 -57.82
N GLU A 236 -47.97 -49.64 -58.53
CA GLU A 236 -48.02 -51.04 -58.97
C GLU A 236 -46.68 -51.65 -58.56
N GLU A 237 -46.69 -52.60 -57.60
CA GLU A 237 -46.52 -54.06 -57.79
C GLU A 237 -45.03 -54.48 -57.90
N ILE A 238 -44.51 -55.62 -57.44
CA ILE A 238 -44.92 -56.77 -56.62
C ILE A 238 -43.61 -57.48 -56.21
N LYS A 239 -43.59 -58.04 -54.99
CA LYS A 239 -42.85 -59.19 -54.41
C LYS A 239 -41.52 -59.68 -55.03
N PHE A 240 -40.60 -60.08 -54.13
CA PHE A 240 -40.22 -61.50 -54.00
C PHE A 240 -39.69 -61.81 -52.57
N GLN A 241 -40.16 -62.93 -52.02
CA GLN A 241 -39.73 -63.54 -50.75
C GLN A 241 -38.56 -64.51 -50.98
N GLU A 242 -37.72 -64.67 -49.96
CA GLU A 242 -37.21 -65.95 -49.40
C GLU A 242 -36.44 -65.58 -48.10
N GLY A 243 -36.85 -66.03 -46.91
CA GLY A 243 -36.54 -67.33 -46.32
C GLY A 243 -35.13 -67.29 -45.69
N ILE A 244 -34.94 -67.35 -44.36
CA ILE A 244 -34.75 -68.61 -43.61
C ILE A 244 -34.72 -68.31 -42.08
N TYR A 245 -35.29 -69.27 -41.33
CA TYR A 245 -35.42 -69.48 -39.88
C TYR A 245 -34.05 -69.63 -39.16
N PHE A 246 -33.84 -69.38 -37.86
CA PHE A 246 -34.25 -70.10 -36.64
C PHE A 246 -33.74 -69.26 -35.42
N ALA A 247 -34.55 -68.93 -34.41
CA ALA A 247 -34.90 -69.70 -33.20
C ALA A 247 -33.84 -69.70 -32.07
N ASN A 248 -34.31 -69.26 -30.88
CA ASN A 248 -33.88 -69.61 -29.51
C ASN A 248 -32.49 -69.12 -29.07
N SER A 249 -32.18 -68.85 -27.80
CA SER A 249 -32.84 -68.67 -26.51
C SER A 249 -31.67 -68.45 -25.53
N LEU A 250 -31.86 -67.59 -24.52
CA LEU A 250 -31.24 -67.58 -23.17
C LEU A 250 -29.92 -68.35 -22.94
N VAL A 251 -28.90 -67.71 -22.35
CA VAL A 251 -28.26 -68.14 -21.08
C VAL A 251 -27.51 -66.95 -20.44
N SER A 252 -27.75 -66.77 -19.14
CA SER A 252 -27.02 -66.04 -18.06
C SER A 252 -26.70 -64.56 -18.22
#